data_AF-A0A0H4BCG0-F1
#
_entry.id   AF-A0A0H4BCG0-F1
#
_cell.length_a   1.000
_cell.length_b   1.000
_cell.length_c   1.000
_cell.angle_alpha   90.00
_cell.angle_beta   90.00
_cell.angle_gamma   90.00
#
_symmetry.space_group_name_H-M   'P 1'
#
loop_
_entity.id
_entity.type
_entity.pdbx_description
1 polymer ?
#
loop_
_entity_poly.entity_id
_entity_poly.type
_entity_poly.pdbx_seq_one_letter_code
_entity_poly.pdbx_strand_id
1 'polypeptide(L)'
;MDLAVVIAHTADLCRKPYQHAVVPIHEEEGPSSIDDLYVRIETRDASGSRMEAMDLELEIYRSGKDVNLMLSWCDQAERPMLWQGQHPVWMHGDNGMRCSAPADGQPLEAIARRLRAQLVGQSKDN
;
A
#
# COMPACT_ATOMS: atom_id res chain seq x y z
N MET A 1 -5.17 -0.49 17.55
CA MET A 1 -4.43 -1.32 16.58
C MET A 1 -3.37 -0.42 15.97
N ASP A 2 -2.10 -0.82 16.00
CA ASP A 2 -1.05 -0.06 15.34
C ASP A 2 -1.13 -0.32 13.82
N LEU A 3 -1.51 0.71 13.05
CA LEU A 3 -1.74 0.57 11.62
C LEU A 3 -0.44 0.26 10.86
N ALA A 4 0.70 0.77 11.33
CA ALA A 4 2.00 0.50 10.74
C ALA A 4 2.36 -1.00 10.84
N VAL A 5 2.12 -1.62 12.01
CA VAL A 5 2.34 -3.06 12.23
C VAL A 5 1.48 -3.90 11.29
N VAL A 6 0.25 -3.47 11.04
CA VAL A 6 -0.71 -4.21 10.22
C VAL A 6 -0.35 -4.13 8.75
N ILE A 7 0.07 -2.94 8.29
CA ILE A 7 0.55 -2.72 6.94
C ILE A 7 1.81 -3.56 6.70
N ALA A 8 2.81 -3.48 7.59
CA ALA A 8 4.04 -4.26 7.50
C ALA A 8 3.77 -5.77 7.44
N HIS A 9 2.98 -6.28 8.38
CA HIS A 9 2.64 -7.71 8.43
C HIS A 9 1.86 -8.17 7.19
N THR A 10 0.96 -7.33 6.66
CA THR A 10 0.23 -7.65 5.42
C THR A 10 1.17 -7.69 4.23
N ALA A 11 2.13 -6.77 4.15
CA ALA A 11 3.16 -6.77 3.11
C ALA A 11 4.05 -8.03 3.19
N ASP A 12 4.50 -8.44 4.38
CA ASP A 12 5.29 -9.66 4.61
C ASP A 12 4.55 -10.92 4.12
N LEU A 13 3.25 -11.00 4.38
CA LEU A 13 2.42 -12.13 3.93
C LEU A 13 2.23 -12.18 2.41
N CYS A 14 2.26 -11.05 1.72
CA CYS A 14 2.00 -10.94 0.30
C CYS A 14 3.28 -10.99 -0.55
N ARG A 15 4.40 -10.48 -0.04
CA ARG A 15 5.63 -10.23 -0.80
C ARG A 15 6.81 -11.04 -0.25
N LYS A 16 6.63 -12.36 -0.10
CA LYS A 16 7.73 -13.25 0.26
C LYS A 16 8.83 -13.22 -0.84
N PRO A 17 10.12 -13.30 -0.48
CA PRO A 17 10.67 -13.54 0.86
C PRO A 17 10.99 -12.26 1.65
N TYR A 18 10.47 -11.09 1.24
CA TYR A 18 10.84 -9.82 1.84
C TYR A 18 10.24 -9.60 3.23
N GLN A 19 10.91 -8.74 3.99
CA GLN A 19 10.44 -8.18 5.25
C GLN A 19 10.17 -6.69 5.08
N HIS A 20 9.20 -6.14 5.81
CA HIS A 20 8.78 -4.76 5.61
C HIS A 20 8.73 -3.94 6.89
N ALA A 21 9.09 -2.66 6.78
CA ALA A 21 8.84 -1.63 7.79
C ALA A 21 7.94 -0.54 7.17
N VAL A 22 7.26 0.24 8.02
CA VAL A 22 6.36 1.30 7.57
C VAL A 22 6.78 2.60 8.23
N VAL A 23 7.03 3.62 7.41
CA VAL A 23 7.47 4.95 7.85
C VAL A 23 6.51 6.02 7.31
N PRO A 24 6.08 6.99 8.12
CA PRO A 24 5.30 8.14 7.62
C PRO A 24 6.10 8.93 6.58
N ILE A 25 5.43 9.41 5.52
CA ILE A 25 6.06 10.30 4.52
C ILE A 25 6.00 11.77 4.99
N HIS A 26 5.03 12.13 5.83
CA HIS A 26 4.93 13.45 6.46
C HIS A 26 5.30 13.36 7.94
N GLU A 27 6.32 14.11 8.36
CA GLU A 27 6.92 14.02 9.70
C GLU A 27 6.09 14.72 10.80
N GLU A 28 5.21 15.66 10.44
CA GLU A 28 4.57 16.55 11.43
C GLU A 28 3.29 15.99 12.05
N GLU A 29 2.67 14.98 11.44
CA GLU A 29 1.55 14.26 12.02
C GLU A 29 1.77 12.77 11.77
N GLY A 30 2.19 12.03 12.82
CA GLY A 30 2.07 10.57 12.79
C GLY A 30 0.64 10.19 12.39
N PRO A 31 0.40 9.02 11.78
CA PRO A 31 -0.89 8.68 11.18
C PRO A 31 -2.00 8.70 12.25
N SER A 32 -2.66 9.85 12.37
CA SER A 32 -3.59 10.15 13.46
C SER A 32 -4.97 9.55 13.16
N SER A 33 -5.24 9.30 11.87
CA SER A 33 -6.41 8.58 11.39
C SER A 33 -6.13 7.88 10.06
N ILE A 34 -7.00 6.92 9.72
CA ILE A 34 -7.05 6.27 8.40
C ILE A 34 -7.63 7.19 7.31
N ASP A 35 -8.25 8.31 7.69
CA ASP A 35 -9.01 9.11 6.74
C ASP A 35 -8.09 9.85 5.76
N ASP A 36 -6.81 10.01 6.12
CA ASP A 36 -5.75 10.57 5.28
C ASP A 36 -4.37 9.99 5.70
N LEU A 37 -4.09 8.76 5.27
CA LEU A 37 -2.83 8.07 5.56
C LEU A 37 -1.90 8.09 4.35
N TYR A 38 -0.68 8.58 4.53
CA TYR A 38 0.38 8.44 3.52
C TYR A 38 1.70 7.96 4.14
N VAL A 39 2.12 6.75 3.74
CA VAL A 39 3.29 6.06 4.31
C VAL A 39 4.12 5.39 3.24
N ARG A 40 5.40 5.18 3.53
CA ARG A 40 6.31 4.34 2.75
C ARG A 40 6.42 2.96 3.41
N ILE A 41 6.32 1.93 2.60
CA ILE A 41 6.59 0.53 2.96
C ILE A 41 8.02 0.22 2.52
N GLU A 42 8.93 0.25 3.47
CA GLU A 42 10.34 -0.06 3.26
C GLU A 42 10.56 -1.57 3.17
N THR A 43 11.25 -2.02 2.13
CA THR A 43 11.51 -3.44 1.85
C THR A 43 12.92 -3.85 2.27
N ARG A 44 13.03 -5.02 2.91
CA ARG A 44 14.29 -5.68 3.22
C ARG A 44 14.31 -7.08 2.65
N ASP A 45 15.47 -7.54 2.24
CA ASP A 45 15.65 -8.95 1.88
C ASP A 45 15.59 -9.86 3.11
N ALA A 46 15.68 -11.18 2.89
CA ALA A 46 15.64 -12.17 3.96
C ALA A 46 16.83 -12.09 4.95
N SER A 47 17.88 -11.35 4.61
CA SER A 47 19.02 -11.06 5.50
C SER A 47 18.83 -9.78 6.33
N GLY A 48 17.78 -9.00 6.05
CA GLY A 48 17.51 -7.70 6.66
C GLY A 48 18.13 -6.52 5.91
N SER A 49 18.76 -6.74 4.76
CA SER A 49 19.41 -5.69 3.95
C SER A 49 18.36 -4.84 3.23
N ARG A 50 18.52 -3.51 3.18
CA ARG A 50 17.56 -2.61 2.51
C ARG A 50 17.52 -2.82 1.00
N MET A 51 16.31 -2.77 0.45
CA MET A 51 16.02 -2.87 -0.97
C MET A 51 15.14 -1.70 -1.42
N GLU A 52 15.72 -0.51 -1.53
CA GLU A 52 15.00 0.73 -1.87
C GLU A 52 14.22 0.63 -3.18
N ALA A 53 14.76 -0.04 -4.20
CA ALA A 53 14.08 -0.27 -5.49
C ALA A 53 12.77 -1.07 -5.37
N MET A 54 12.54 -1.74 -4.24
CA MET A 54 11.34 -2.52 -3.96
C MET A 54 10.39 -1.81 -2.98
N ASP A 55 10.73 -0.61 -2.53
CA ASP A 55 9.87 0.18 -1.66
C ASP A 55 8.60 0.61 -2.39
N LEU A 56 7.54 0.72 -1.61
CA LEU A 56 6.24 1.17 -2.08
C LEU A 56 5.79 2.38 -1.29
N GLU A 57 5.06 3.27 -1.94
CA GLU A 57 4.25 4.28 -1.26
C GLU A 57 2.83 3.77 -1.18
N LEU A 58 2.20 3.97 -0.02
CA LEU A 58 0.84 3.59 0.27
C LEU A 58 0.07 4.81 0.74
N GLU A 59 -0.95 5.15 -0.04
CA GLU A 59 -1.97 6.11 0.34
C GLU A 59 -3.26 5.37 0.71
N ILE A 60 -3.91 5.76 1.80
CA ILE A 60 -5.25 5.29 2.19
C ILE A 60 -6.09 6.51 2.51
N TYR A 61 -7.28 6.56 1.91
CA TYR A 61 -8.24 7.64 2.13
C TYR A 61 -9.67 7.11 2.08
N ARG A 62 -10.60 7.90 2.64
CA ARG A 62 -12.04 7.62 2.53
C ARG A 62 -12.71 8.55 1.53
N SER A 63 -13.58 7.97 0.71
CA SER A 63 -14.55 8.71 -0.08
C SER A 63 -15.95 8.34 0.42
N GLY A 64 -16.55 9.21 1.22
CA GLY A 64 -17.78 8.89 1.96
C GLY A 64 -17.54 7.73 2.93
N LYS A 65 -18.21 6.60 2.70
CA LYS A 65 -18.06 5.37 3.52
C LYS A 65 -17.03 4.38 2.94
N ASP A 66 -16.55 4.62 1.74
CA ASP A 66 -15.65 3.70 1.03
C ASP A 66 -14.19 3.97 1.38
N VAL A 67 -13.47 2.91 1.75
CA VAL A 67 -12.01 2.92 1.90
C VAL A 67 -11.38 2.64 0.54
N ASN A 68 -10.46 3.52 0.14
CA ASN A 68 -9.67 3.39 -1.08
C ASN A 68 -8.18 3.37 -0.71
N LEU A 69 -7.39 2.67 -1.52
CA LEU A 69 -5.95 2.57 -1.36
C LEU A 69 -5.26 2.84 -2.69
N MET A 70 -4.08 3.43 -2.66
CA MET A 70 -3.19 3.55 -3.80
C MET A 70 -1.81 2.99 -3.43
N LEU A 71 -1.25 2.15 -4.29
CA LEU A 71 0.10 1.61 -4.18
C LEU A 71 0.91 2.03 -5.40
N SER A 72 2.01 2.74 -5.18
CA SER A 72 2.99 3.15 -6.19
C SER A 72 4.39 2.67 -5.81
N TRP A 73 5.28 2.61 -6.81
CA TRP A 73 6.69 2.28 -6.60
C TRP A 73 7.46 3.56 -6.28
N CYS A 74 8.28 3.53 -5.23
CA CYS A 74 9.15 4.67 -4.92
C CYS A 74 10.10 4.95 -6.08
N ASP A 75 10.23 6.23 -6.43
CA ASP A 75 11.17 6.77 -7.43
C ASP A 75 11.08 6.13 -8.83
N GLN A 76 9.93 5.51 -9.16
CA GLN A 76 9.69 4.78 -10.40
C GLN A 76 8.34 5.18 -11.03
N ALA A 77 8.18 6.47 -11.34
CA ALA A 77 6.92 7.07 -11.79
C ALA A 77 6.39 6.49 -13.12
N GLU A 78 7.25 5.89 -13.94
CA GLU A 78 6.87 5.22 -15.18
C GLU A 78 6.19 3.86 -14.96
N ARG A 79 6.34 3.27 -13.77
CA ARG A 79 5.73 1.98 -13.46
C ARG A 79 4.23 2.12 -13.20
N PRO A 80 3.42 1.11 -13.57
CA PRO A 80 2.03 1.09 -13.21
C PRO A 80 1.81 1.18 -11.69
N MET A 81 0.87 2.03 -11.29
CA MET A 81 0.36 2.12 -9.92
C MET A 81 -0.97 1.36 -9.80
N LEU A 82 -1.25 0.85 -8.60
CA LEU A 82 -2.48 0.14 -8.30
C LEU A 82 -3.40 1.02 -7.46
N TRP A 83 -4.61 1.24 -7.95
CA TRP A 83 -5.71 1.77 -7.15
C TRP A 83 -6.66 0.65 -6.73
N GLN A 84 -7.08 0.67 -5.47
CA GLN A 84 -7.98 -0.32 -4.88
C GLN A 84 -9.17 0.37 -4.22
N GLY A 85 -10.27 0.50 -4.95
CA GLY A 85 -11.59 0.69 -4.40
C GLY A 85 -12.29 -0.66 -4.18
N GLN A 86 -13.52 -0.81 -4.66
CA GLN A 86 -14.22 -2.11 -4.64
C GLN A 86 -13.48 -3.19 -5.45
N HIS A 87 -12.84 -2.80 -6.55
CA HIS A 87 -12.05 -3.66 -7.43
C HIS A 87 -10.68 -3.02 -7.70
N PRO A 88 -9.63 -3.82 -7.91
CA PRO A 88 -8.31 -3.31 -8.29
C PRO A 88 -8.34 -2.73 -9.71
N VAL A 89 -7.68 -1.60 -9.90
CA VAL A 89 -7.45 -0.96 -11.20
C VAL A 89 -5.98 -0.57 -11.30
N TRP A 90 -5.30 -1.06 -12.33
CA TRP A 90 -3.96 -0.63 -12.68
C TRP A 90 -4.01 0.59 -13.57
N MET A 91 -3.15 1.56 -13.29
CA MET A 91 -3.03 2.81 -14.04
C MET A 91 -1.55 3.07 -14.35
N HIS A 92 -1.27 3.69 -15.49
CA HIS A 92 0.06 4.21 -15.76
C HIS A 92 0.43 5.28 -14.74
N GLY A 93 1.64 5.20 -14.18
CA GLY A 93 2.06 6.11 -13.12
C GLY A 93 2.24 7.57 -13.57
N ASP A 94 2.49 7.78 -14.86
CA ASP A 94 2.76 9.09 -15.46
C ASP A 94 1.49 9.87 -15.89
N ASN A 95 0.42 9.16 -16.24
CA ASN A 95 -0.77 9.77 -16.84
C ASN A 95 -2.11 9.30 -16.24
N GLY A 96 -2.09 8.33 -15.32
CA GLY A 96 -3.29 7.84 -14.63
C GLY A 96 -4.26 7.04 -15.51
N MET A 97 -3.95 6.79 -16.79
CA MET A 97 -4.80 5.98 -17.66
C MET A 97 -4.72 4.51 -17.28
N ARG A 98 -5.86 3.83 -17.35
CA ARG A 98 -5.94 2.39 -17.07
C ARG A 98 -5.01 1.59 -17.97
N CYS A 99 -4.29 0.63 -17.37
CA CYS A 99 -3.40 -0.28 -18.08
C CYS A 99 -3.57 -1.74 -17.61
N SER A 100 -2.79 -2.64 -18.19
CA SER A 100 -2.68 -4.02 -17.70
C SER A 100 -1.80 -4.09 -16.46
N ALA A 101 -2.09 -5.05 -15.58
CA ALA A 101 -1.23 -5.35 -14.45
C ALA A 101 0.22 -5.63 -14.90
N PRO A 102 1.24 -5.14 -14.19
CA PRO A 102 2.62 -5.53 -14.44
C PRO A 102 2.84 -6.99 -14.03
N ALA A 103 3.93 -7.61 -14.50
CA ALA A 103 4.24 -9.01 -14.24
C ALA A 103 4.34 -9.34 -12.74
N ASP A 104 4.78 -8.37 -11.93
CA ASP A 104 4.91 -8.46 -10.48
C ASP A 104 3.76 -7.76 -9.73
N GLY A 105 2.62 -7.54 -10.39
CA GLY A 105 1.46 -6.86 -9.81
C GLY A 105 0.64 -7.70 -8.82
N GLN A 106 0.65 -9.03 -8.95
CA GLN A 106 -0.22 -9.91 -8.15
C GLN A 106 0.01 -9.78 -6.62
N PRO A 107 1.26 -9.67 -6.11
CA PRO A 107 1.50 -9.38 -4.71
C PRO A 107 0.91 -8.03 -4.24
N LEU A 108 0.95 -6.99 -5.08
CA LEU A 108 0.40 -5.67 -4.74
C LEU A 108 -1.14 -5.72 -4.64
N GLU A 109 -1.80 -6.41 -5.57
CA GLU A 109 -3.24 -6.67 -5.47
C GLU A 109 -3.61 -7.44 -4.20
N ALA A 110 -2.76 -8.40 -3.80
CA ALA A 110 -2.96 -9.16 -2.57
C ALA A 110 -2.84 -8.28 -1.32
N ILE A 111 -1.86 -7.36 -1.27
CA ILE A 111 -1.72 -6.36 -0.19
C ILE A 111 -2.98 -5.50 -0.14
N ALA A 112 -3.32 -4.84 -1.25
CA ALA A 112 -4.39 -3.86 -1.31
C ALA A 112 -5.74 -4.47 -0.91
N ARG A 113 -6.05 -5.67 -1.42
CA ARG A 113 -7.29 -6.38 -1.09
C ARG A 113 -7.36 -6.80 0.38
N ARG A 114 -6.25 -7.29 0.97
CA ARG A 114 -6.21 -7.72 2.37
C ARG A 114 -6.32 -6.53 3.33
N LEU A 115 -5.56 -5.47 3.09
CA LEU A 115 -5.65 -4.24 3.87
C LEU A 115 -7.06 -3.66 3.79
N ARG A 116 -7.62 -3.48 2.59
CA ARG A 116 -8.99 -2.96 2.45
C ARG A 116 -10.02 -3.77 3.23
N ALA A 117 -9.95 -5.10 3.16
CA ALA A 117 -10.88 -5.96 3.88
C ALA A 117 -10.79 -5.78 5.41
N GLN A 118 -9.58 -5.66 5.96
CA GLN A 118 -9.35 -5.42 7.39
C GLN A 118 -9.85 -4.04 7.82
N LEU A 119 -9.68 -3.02 6.98
CA LEU A 119 -10.05 -1.64 7.28
C LEU A 119 -11.56 -1.38 7.15
N VAL A 120 -12.20 -2.00 6.16
CA VAL A 120 -13.68 -1.97 6.02
C VAL A 120 -14.34 -2.76 7.15
N GLY A 121 -13.75 -3.88 7.58
CA GLY A 121 -14.26 -4.68 8.69
C GLY A 121 -14.35 -3.90 10.00
N GLN A 122 -13.34 -3.06 10.29
CA GLN A 122 -13.30 -2.24 11.51
C GLN A 122 -14.37 -1.15 11.55
N SER A 123 -14.84 -0.65 10.40
CA SER A 123 -15.92 0.36 10.36
C SER A 123 -17.31 -0.18 10.69
N LYS A 124 -17.48 -1.50 10.90
CA LYS A 124 -18.77 -2.11 11.27
C LYS A 124 -18.94 -2.33 12.77
N ASP A 125 -17.87 -2.23 13.55
CA ASP A 125 -17.87 -2.50 14.99
C ASP A 125 -17.87 -1.21 15.84
N ASN A 126 -18.13 -0.06 15.21
CA ASN A 126 -18.22 1.26 15.83
C ASN A 126 -19.55 1.93 15.44
#